data_AF-A0A7V3L1J9-F1
#
_entry.id   AF-A0A7V3L1J9-F1
#
_cell.length_a   1.000
_cell.length_b   1.000
_cell.length_c   1.000
_cell.angle_alpha   90.00
_cell.angle_beta   90.00
_cell.angle_gamma   90.00
#
_symmetry.space_group_name_H-M   'P 1'
#
loop_
_entity.id
_entity.type
_entity.pdbx_description
1 polymer ?
#
loop_
_entity_poly.entity_id
_entity_poly.type
_entity_poly.pdbx_seq_one_letter_code
_entity_poly.pdbx_strand_id
1 'polypeptide(L)'
;MEKNNLAPREKDRRIVELVHSFLLTIKTFRNLYQQYKNKSLHFADMAKFVDDRGESILFRLKELSRILYRQNSSQISEREQLFDLLIGSIFHLAMKMREDLYQLEFYGPKYLAFLERKSPTASQKKLIDRFADIISHAGLALQNEIEEINYLLENAIEQFPEFLFLYRENSLLLRFLMEETNLVEEALGKNALSSLYQHLYGPEEFKPYFLAGESYFQGGFYQKALRAFTKALEKKPGDENIQFKIYLSQGMDQFYSFAPQAALKSLEKCLSLAGKISFSENYRNMIKKACLKIQEEFPGRRKNDQHRDLVKKAQDLLHKLDKIPIPPPLPL
;
A
#
# COMPACT_ATOMS: atom_id res chain seq x y z
N MET A 1 -24.90 21.36 -5.39
CA MET A 1 -24.01 20.18 -5.30
C MET A 1 -22.74 20.62 -4.62
N GLU A 2 -22.58 20.29 -3.35
CA GLU A 2 -21.37 20.61 -2.58
C GLU A 2 -20.17 19.90 -3.20
N LYS A 3 -19.16 20.67 -3.57
CA LYS A 3 -17.83 20.16 -3.94
C LYS A 3 -17.21 19.57 -2.67
N ASN A 4 -17.42 18.27 -2.44
CA ASN A 4 -16.66 17.54 -1.44
C ASN A 4 -15.22 17.36 -1.96
N ASN A 5 -14.38 18.38 -1.74
CA ASN A 5 -12.94 18.18 -1.80
C ASN A 5 -12.56 17.26 -0.64
N LEU A 6 -12.18 16.02 -0.95
CA LEU A 6 -11.64 15.09 0.04
C LEU A 6 -10.49 15.79 0.79
N ALA A 7 -10.51 15.71 2.13
CA ALA A 7 -9.38 16.20 2.91
C ALA A 7 -8.10 15.45 2.47
N PRO A 8 -6.93 16.10 2.39
CA PRO A 8 -5.71 15.46 1.85
C PRO A 8 -5.39 14.09 2.46
N ARG A 9 -5.58 13.94 3.79
CA ARG A 9 -5.39 12.67 4.50
C ARG A 9 -6.39 11.58 4.11
N GLU A 10 -7.63 11.94 3.75
CA GLU A 10 -8.63 10.98 3.29
C GLU A 10 -8.29 10.50 1.88
N LYS A 11 -7.84 11.41 0.99
CA LYS A 11 -7.35 11.04 -0.34
C LYS A 11 -6.17 10.07 -0.23
N ASP A 12 -5.18 10.37 0.61
CA ASP A 12 -4.01 9.50 0.80
C ASP A 12 -4.38 8.08 1.22
N ARG A 13 -5.35 7.93 2.14
CA ARG A 13 -5.87 6.62 2.57
C ARG A 13 -6.58 5.89 1.45
N ARG A 14 -7.41 6.58 0.67
CA ARG A 14 -8.10 5.98 -0.48
C ARG A 14 -7.13 5.53 -1.56
N ILE A 15 -6.02 6.24 -1.78
CA ILE A 15 -4.94 5.79 -2.68
C ILE A 15 -4.31 4.49 -2.17
N VAL A 16 -4.06 4.37 -0.86
CA VAL A 16 -3.57 3.11 -0.27
C VAL A 16 -4.56 1.97 -0.53
N GLU A 17 -5.85 2.21 -0.30
CA GLU A 17 -6.89 1.21 -0.55
C GLU A 17 -7.00 0.80 -2.02
N LEU A 18 -6.89 1.77 -2.93
CA LEU A 18 -6.89 1.54 -4.38
C LEU A 18 -5.70 0.65 -4.78
N VAL A 19 -4.49 1.01 -4.35
CA VAL A 19 -3.27 0.26 -4.65
C VAL A 19 -3.34 -1.15 -4.06
N HIS A 20 -3.82 -1.30 -2.82
CA HIS A 20 -4.03 -2.60 -2.21
C HIS A 20 -5.01 -3.46 -3.03
N SER A 21 -6.16 -2.89 -3.41
CA SER A 21 -7.16 -3.59 -4.20
C SER A 21 -6.64 -3.96 -5.59
N PHE A 22 -5.78 -3.13 -6.19
CA PHE A 22 -5.15 -3.40 -7.48
C PHE A 22 -4.16 -4.58 -7.40
N LEU A 23 -3.27 -4.59 -6.40
CA LEU A 23 -2.32 -5.69 -6.20
C LEU A 23 -3.04 -7.03 -5.94
N LEU A 24 -4.09 -7.02 -5.11
CA LEU A 24 -4.90 -8.21 -4.88
C LEU A 24 -5.66 -8.66 -6.14
N THR A 25 -6.12 -7.73 -6.98
CA THR A 25 -6.77 -8.05 -8.25
C THR A 25 -5.80 -8.78 -9.18
N ILE A 26 -4.57 -8.29 -9.32
CA ILE A 26 -3.52 -8.95 -10.11
C ILE A 26 -3.23 -10.36 -9.58
N LYS A 27 -2.98 -10.48 -8.27
CA LYS A 27 -2.71 -11.77 -7.62
C LYS A 27 -3.85 -12.76 -7.85
N THR A 28 -5.09 -12.32 -7.66
CA THR A 28 -6.29 -13.16 -7.83
C THR A 28 -6.46 -13.57 -9.28
N PHE A 29 -6.34 -12.64 -10.22
CA PHE A 29 -6.48 -12.92 -11.64
C PHE A 29 -5.42 -13.90 -12.14
N ARG A 30 -4.16 -13.77 -11.70
CA ARG A 30 -3.12 -14.74 -12.05
C ARG A 30 -3.49 -16.16 -11.66
N ASN A 31 -4.11 -16.35 -10.48
CA ASN A 31 -4.61 -17.67 -10.08
C ASN A 31 -5.75 -18.15 -11.01
N LEU A 32 -6.70 -17.29 -11.37
CA LEU A 32 -7.78 -17.62 -12.31
C LEU A 32 -7.23 -17.99 -13.70
N TYR A 33 -6.23 -17.26 -14.19
CA TYR A 33 -5.57 -17.52 -15.46
C TYR A 33 -4.82 -18.87 -15.45
N GLN A 34 -4.19 -19.24 -14.32
CA GLN A 34 -3.62 -20.59 -14.17
C GLN A 34 -4.68 -21.68 -14.12
N GLN A 35 -5.79 -21.46 -13.41
CA GLN A 35 -6.93 -22.39 -13.40
C GLN A 35 -7.50 -22.57 -14.81
N TYR A 36 -7.61 -21.49 -15.60
CA TYR A 36 -8.02 -21.54 -16.99
C TYR A 36 -7.06 -22.41 -17.84
N LYS A 37 -5.75 -22.15 -17.74
CA LYS A 37 -4.73 -22.96 -18.43
C LYS A 37 -4.78 -24.43 -18.07
N ASN A 38 -5.12 -24.73 -16.82
CA ASN A 38 -5.27 -26.10 -16.30
C ASN A 38 -6.67 -26.69 -16.51
N LYS A 39 -7.59 -25.98 -17.20
CA LYS A 39 -8.98 -26.38 -17.44
C LYS A 39 -9.77 -26.68 -16.15
N SER A 40 -9.44 -25.96 -15.07
CA SER A 40 -10.06 -26.08 -13.75
C SER A 40 -10.70 -24.78 -13.27
N LEU A 41 -10.91 -23.81 -14.17
CA LEU A 41 -11.57 -22.55 -13.85
C LEU A 41 -13.08 -22.78 -13.79
N HIS A 42 -13.71 -22.33 -12.71
CA HIS A 42 -15.15 -22.46 -12.54
C HIS A 42 -15.89 -21.13 -12.40
N PHE A 43 -17.21 -21.14 -12.63
CA PHE A 43 -18.08 -19.98 -12.40
C PHE A 43 -17.91 -19.43 -10.98
N ALA A 44 -17.81 -20.31 -9.98
CA ALA A 44 -17.66 -19.93 -8.58
C ALA A 44 -16.35 -19.18 -8.29
N ASP A 45 -15.29 -19.43 -9.07
CA ASP A 45 -14.03 -18.70 -8.96
C ASP A 45 -14.18 -17.29 -9.53
N MET A 46 -14.77 -17.17 -10.73
CA MET A 46 -15.05 -15.86 -11.34
C MET A 46 -16.06 -15.03 -10.55
N ALA A 47 -17.05 -15.65 -9.91
CA ALA A 47 -18.03 -14.95 -9.07
C ALA A 47 -17.42 -14.30 -7.81
N LYS A 48 -16.26 -14.78 -7.34
CA LYS A 48 -15.49 -14.12 -6.26
C LYS A 48 -14.63 -12.98 -6.79
N PHE A 49 -14.17 -13.10 -8.03
CA PHE A 49 -13.35 -12.09 -8.69
C PHE A 49 -14.16 -10.87 -9.11
N VAL A 50 -15.35 -11.08 -9.67
CA VAL A 50 -16.21 -10.01 -10.18
C VAL A 50 -17.70 -10.25 -9.89
N ASP A 51 -18.37 -9.19 -9.45
CA ASP A 51 -19.81 -9.13 -9.31
C ASP A 51 -20.37 -7.71 -9.44
N ASP A 52 -21.70 -7.66 -9.44
CA ASP A 52 -22.56 -6.49 -9.49
C ASP A 52 -23.26 -6.20 -8.15
N ARG A 53 -22.94 -6.98 -7.10
CA ARG A 53 -23.55 -6.87 -5.76
C ARG A 53 -22.69 -6.09 -4.77
N GLY A 54 -21.42 -5.85 -5.10
CA GLY A 54 -20.52 -5.04 -4.30
C GLY A 54 -19.50 -5.80 -3.47
N GLU A 55 -19.45 -7.13 -3.59
CA GLU A 55 -18.68 -7.99 -2.68
C GLU A 55 -17.31 -8.39 -3.27
N SER A 56 -17.21 -8.41 -4.59
CA SER A 56 -16.01 -8.85 -5.30
C SER A 56 -14.86 -7.84 -5.27
N ILE A 57 -13.65 -8.38 -5.45
CA ILE A 57 -12.42 -7.59 -5.40
C ILE A 57 -12.31 -6.59 -6.56
N LEU A 58 -12.75 -6.99 -7.75
CA LEU A 58 -12.70 -6.13 -8.94
C LEU A 58 -13.77 -5.04 -8.89
N PHE A 59 -14.95 -5.33 -8.32
CA PHE A 59 -15.96 -4.31 -8.06
C PHE A 59 -15.44 -3.25 -7.09
N ARG A 60 -14.82 -3.66 -5.98
CA ARG A 60 -14.23 -2.73 -5.01
C ARG A 60 -13.17 -1.84 -5.67
N LEU A 61 -12.28 -2.43 -6.48
CA LEU A 61 -11.25 -1.68 -7.21
C LEU A 61 -11.87 -0.64 -8.15
N LYS A 62 -12.87 -1.05 -8.94
CA LYS A 62 -13.61 -0.18 -9.86
C LYS A 62 -14.27 0.99 -9.12
N GLU A 63 -14.95 0.71 -8.00
CA GLU A 63 -15.63 1.77 -7.24
C GLU A 63 -14.65 2.74 -6.58
N LEU A 64 -13.52 2.25 -6.04
CA LEU A 64 -12.47 3.11 -5.52
C LEU A 64 -11.91 4.04 -6.60
N SER A 65 -11.61 3.48 -7.78
CA SER A 65 -11.15 4.24 -8.95
C SER A 65 -12.17 5.30 -9.35
N ARG A 66 -13.44 4.92 -9.48
CA ARG A 66 -14.55 5.81 -9.85
C ARG A 66 -14.71 6.97 -8.87
N ILE A 67 -14.66 6.70 -7.57
CA ILE A 67 -14.79 7.73 -6.52
C ILE A 67 -13.62 8.71 -6.58
N LEU A 68 -12.39 8.21 -6.76
CA LEU A 68 -11.20 9.05 -6.84
C LEU A 68 -11.15 9.91 -8.11
N TYR A 69 -11.57 9.35 -9.25
CA TYR A 69 -11.24 9.90 -10.57
C TYR A 69 -12.43 10.33 -11.43
N ARG A 70 -13.67 10.30 -10.93
CA ARG A 70 -14.83 10.82 -11.70
C ARG A 70 -15.59 11.96 -11.04
N GLN A 71 -15.42 12.16 -9.73
CA GLN A 71 -16.19 13.16 -8.99
C GLN A 71 -15.63 14.59 -9.11
N ASN A 72 -14.36 14.77 -9.48
CA ASN A 72 -13.67 16.09 -9.56
C ASN A 72 -12.79 16.23 -10.82
N SER A 73 -13.40 16.35 -12.00
CA SER A 73 -12.74 16.35 -13.32
C SER A 73 -11.67 17.42 -13.55
N SER A 74 -11.66 18.52 -12.79
CA SER A 74 -10.77 19.66 -13.04
C SER A 74 -9.33 19.51 -12.51
N GLN A 75 -9.01 18.43 -11.78
CA GLN A 75 -7.69 18.23 -11.16
C GLN A 75 -7.11 16.83 -11.39
N ILE A 76 -7.69 16.04 -12.29
CA ILE A 76 -7.30 14.65 -12.51
C ILE A 76 -6.37 14.57 -13.70
N SER A 77 -5.20 13.98 -13.48
CA SER A 77 -4.19 13.75 -14.52
C SER A 77 -4.69 12.76 -15.58
N GLU A 78 -4.13 12.84 -16.77
CA GLU A 78 -4.40 11.88 -17.86
C GLU A 78 -4.11 10.43 -17.42
N ARG A 79 -3.04 10.21 -16.64
CA ARG A 79 -2.66 8.89 -16.10
C ARG A 79 -3.74 8.31 -15.18
N GLU A 80 -4.34 9.13 -14.32
CA GLU A 80 -5.45 8.71 -13.46
C GLU A 80 -6.71 8.38 -14.27
N GLN A 81 -7.01 9.15 -15.31
CA GLN A 81 -8.16 8.90 -16.19
C GLN A 81 -7.98 7.60 -16.99
N LEU A 82 -6.79 7.37 -17.55
CA LEU A 82 -6.46 6.14 -18.27
C LEU A 82 -6.53 4.92 -17.35
N PHE A 83 -6.01 5.03 -16.13
CA PHE A 83 -6.12 3.96 -15.12
C PHE A 83 -7.59 3.63 -14.82
N ASP A 84 -8.43 4.65 -14.63
CA ASP A 84 -9.86 4.45 -14.37
C ASP A 84 -10.61 3.78 -15.55
N LEU A 85 -10.30 4.19 -16.78
CA LEU A 85 -10.84 3.56 -17.99
C LEU A 85 -10.40 2.11 -18.12
N LEU A 86 -9.13 1.82 -17.86
CA LEU A 86 -8.56 0.47 -17.89
C LEU A 86 -9.27 -0.46 -16.88
N ILE A 87 -9.41 -0.03 -15.63
CA ILE A 87 -10.12 -0.80 -14.60
C ILE A 87 -11.59 -1.03 -14.99
N GLY A 88 -12.25 -0.02 -15.55
CA GLY A 88 -13.61 -0.15 -16.08
C GLY A 88 -13.72 -1.20 -17.18
N SER A 89 -12.80 -1.20 -18.14
CA SER A 89 -12.75 -2.18 -19.23
C SER A 89 -12.53 -3.60 -18.72
N ILE A 90 -11.57 -3.79 -17.82
CA ILE A 90 -11.30 -5.10 -17.20
C ILE A 90 -12.55 -5.60 -16.44
N PHE A 91 -13.23 -4.72 -15.69
CA PHE A 91 -14.47 -5.07 -15.00
C PHE A 91 -15.56 -5.58 -15.97
N HIS A 92 -15.76 -4.88 -17.09
CA HIS A 92 -16.78 -5.28 -18.07
C HIS A 92 -16.45 -6.58 -18.78
N LEU A 93 -15.19 -6.81 -19.15
CA LEU A 93 -14.75 -8.09 -19.71
C LEU A 93 -14.93 -9.23 -18.71
N ALA A 94 -14.55 -9.02 -17.44
CA ALA A 94 -14.69 -10.04 -16.41
C ALA A 94 -16.17 -10.40 -16.15
N MET A 95 -17.09 -9.42 -16.21
CA MET A 95 -18.53 -9.67 -16.09
C MET A 95 -19.06 -10.57 -17.21
N LYS A 96 -18.66 -10.31 -18.47
CA LYS A 96 -19.03 -11.17 -19.60
C LYS A 96 -18.46 -12.57 -19.45
N MET A 97 -17.19 -12.66 -19.05
CA MET A 97 -16.51 -13.93 -18.83
C MET A 97 -17.21 -14.78 -17.75
N ARG A 98 -17.70 -14.12 -16.69
CA ARG A 98 -18.53 -14.76 -15.66
C ARG A 98 -19.85 -15.29 -16.22
N GLU A 99 -20.51 -14.53 -17.09
CA GLU A 99 -21.75 -14.94 -17.75
C GLU A 99 -21.53 -16.13 -18.71
N ASP A 100 -20.45 -16.11 -19.49
CA ASP A 100 -20.09 -17.21 -20.39
C ASP A 100 -19.77 -18.49 -19.62
N LEU A 101 -19.03 -18.41 -18.52
CA LEU A 101 -18.83 -19.57 -17.64
C LEU A 101 -20.14 -20.10 -17.07
N TYR A 102 -21.09 -19.23 -16.71
CA TYR A 102 -22.40 -19.67 -16.26
C TYR A 102 -23.14 -20.46 -17.36
N GLN A 103 -23.06 -20.00 -18.61
CA GLN A 103 -23.62 -20.72 -19.76
C GLN A 103 -22.99 -22.09 -19.95
N LEU A 104 -21.66 -22.15 -19.93
CA LEU A 104 -20.91 -23.39 -20.12
C LEU A 104 -21.17 -24.41 -19.01
N GLU A 105 -21.21 -23.99 -17.74
CA GLU A 105 -21.33 -24.91 -16.61
C GLU A 105 -22.75 -25.34 -16.29
N PHE A 106 -23.73 -24.42 -16.36
CA PHE A 106 -25.09 -24.70 -15.89
C PHE A 106 -26.07 -24.99 -17.02
N TYR A 107 -25.89 -24.39 -18.19
CA TYR A 107 -26.77 -24.59 -19.34
C TYR A 107 -26.20 -25.62 -20.34
N GLY A 108 -24.88 -25.64 -20.57
CA GLY A 108 -24.19 -26.57 -21.47
C GLY A 108 -24.57 -28.04 -21.26
N PRO A 109 -24.42 -28.61 -20.04
CA PRO A 109 -24.78 -30.01 -19.78
C PRO A 109 -26.26 -30.31 -20.05
N LYS A 110 -27.16 -29.35 -19.81
CA LYS A 110 -28.59 -29.53 -20.06
C LYS A 110 -28.86 -29.66 -21.56
N TYR A 111 -28.21 -28.83 -22.38
CA TYR A 111 -28.36 -28.89 -23.83
C TYR A 111 -27.78 -30.17 -24.44
N LEU A 112 -26.61 -30.61 -23.96
CA LEU A 112 -26.01 -31.88 -24.39
C LEU A 112 -26.90 -33.08 -24.02
N ALA A 113 -27.48 -33.09 -22.81
CA ALA A 113 -28.41 -34.15 -22.40
C ALA A 113 -29.67 -34.22 -23.28
N PHE A 114 -30.12 -33.10 -23.88
CA PHE A 114 -31.22 -33.11 -24.85
C PHE A 114 -30.83 -33.76 -26.18
N LEU A 115 -29.58 -33.59 -26.63
CA LEU A 115 -29.04 -34.23 -27.84
C LEU A 115 -28.95 -35.76 -27.69
N GLU A 116 -28.61 -36.25 -26.49
CA GLU A 116 -28.39 -37.67 -26.24
C GLU A 116 -29.69 -38.49 -26.05
N ARG A 117 -30.78 -37.86 -25.58
CA ARG A 117 -31.94 -38.60 -25.05
C ARG A 117 -33.15 -38.72 -25.96
N LYS A 118 -33.21 -38.03 -27.11
CA LYS A 118 -34.42 -38.01 -27.96
C LYS A 118 -34.11 -37.95 -29.45
N SER A 119 -34.99 -38.54 -30.27
CA SER A 119 -35.15 -38.19 -31.68
C SER A 119 -35.92 -36.85 -31.76
N PRO A 120 -35.25 -35.71 -32.00
CA PRO A 120 -35.92 -34.41 -31.95
C PRO A 120 -36.82 -34.23 -33.18
N THR A 121 -37.95 -33.54 -33.03
CA THR A 121 -38.69 -33.06 -34.19
C THR A 121 -37.85 -32.04 -34.99
N ALA A 122 -38.19 -31.80 -36.26
CA ALA A 122 -37.44 -30.83 -37.09
C ALA A 122 -37.37 -29.42 -36.47
N SER A 123 -38.44 -28.96 -35.80
CA SER A 123 -38.46 -27.67 -35.10
C SER A 123 -37.59 -27.68 -33.83
N GLN A 124 -37.58 -28.78 -33.08
CA GLN A 124 -36.72 -28.96 -31.91
C GLN A 124 -35.25 -29.02 -32.33
N LYS A 125 -34.92 -29.70 -33.43
CA LYS A 125 -33.57 -29.79 -33.97
C LYS A 125 -33.00 -28.40 -34.26
N LYS A 126 -33.76 -27.54 -34.95
CA LYS A 126 -33.34 -26.14 -35.23
C LYS A 126 -33.04 -25.36 -33.95
N LEU A 127 -33.84 -25.54 -32.90
CA LEU A 127 -33.62 -24.87 -31.61
C LEU A 127 -32.40 -25.44 -30.87
N ILE A 128 -32.22 -26.76 -30.90
CA ILE A 128 -31.06 -27.44 -30.30
C ILE A 128 -29.76 -27.02 -30.99
N ASP A 129 -29.74 -26.96 -32.32
CA ASP A 129 -28.58 -26.48 -33.09
C ASP A 129 -28.20 -25.04 -32.69
N ARG A 130 -29.19 -24.17 -32.47
CA ARG A 130 -28.95 -22.82 -31.92
C ARG A 130 -28.36 -22.83 -30.52
N PHE A 131 -28.74 -23.76 -29.65
CA PHE A 131 -28.12 -23.88 -28.32
C PHE A 131 -26.68 -24.37 -28.41
N ALA A 132 -26.39 -25.31 -29.33
CA ALA A 132 -25.03 -25.74 -29.60
C ALA A 132 -24.16 -24.58 -30.10
N ASP A 133 -24.69 -23.72 -30.98
CA ASP A 133 -24.04 -22.48 -31.39
C ASP A 133 -23.72 -21.62 -30.16
N ILE A 134 -24.70 -21.34 -29.29
CA ILE A 134 -24.51 -20.48 -28.10
C ILE A 134 -23.37 -20.99 -27.20
N ILE A 135 -23.34 -22.30 -26.92
CA ILE A 135 -22.28 -22.90 -26.08
C ILE A 135 -20.91 -22.82 -26.76
N SER A 136 -20.85 -23.05 -28.08
CA SER A 136 -19.62 -22.90 -28.86
C SER A 136 -19.11 -21.45 -28.83
N HIS A 137 -20.00 -20.47 -29.04
CA HIS A 137 -19.65 -19.05 -28.97
C HIS A 137 -19.20 -18.64 -27.57
N ALA A 138 -19.86 -19.11 -26.50
CA ALA A 138 -19.45 -18.84 -25.13
C ALA A 138 -18.04 -19.39 -24.82
N GLY A 139 -17.69 -20.57 -25.35
CA GLY A 139 -16.34 -21.13 -25.21
C GLY A 139 -15.26 -20.30 -25.90
N LEU A 140 -15.54 -19.81 -27.12
CA LEU A 140 -14.63 -18.92 -27.85
C LEU A 140 -14.53 -17.54 -27.20
N ALA A 141 -15.65 -16.99 -26.73
CA ALA A 141 -15.70 -15.70 -26.04
C ALA A 141 -14.91 -15.76 -24.73
N LEU A 142 -15.10 -16.79 -23.91
CA LEU A 142 -14.32 -17.04 -22.69
C LEU A 142 -12.80 -17.01 -22.95
N GLN A 143 -12.34 -17.66 -24.03
CA GLN A 143 -10.93 -17.66 -24.41
C GLN A 143 -10.45 -16.25 -24.78
N ASN A 144 -11.19 -15.52 -25.60
CA ASN A 144 -10.80 -14.17 -26.02
C ASN A 144 -10.80 -13.19 -24.85
N GLU A 145 -11.80 -13.26 -23.98
CA GLU A 145 -11.97 -12.35 -22.85
C GLU A 145 -10.89 -12.56 -21.79
N ILE A 146 -10.52 -13.80 -21.49
CA ILE A 146 -9.47 -14.04 -20.49
C ILE A 146 -8.09 -13.60 -20.99
N GLU A 147 -7.79 -13.79 -22.28
CA GLU A 147 -6.54 -13.31 -22.87
C GLU A 147 -6.52 -11.77 -22.94
N GLU A 148 -7.65 -11.13 -23.25
CA GLU A 148 -7.76 -9.67 -23.25
C GLU A 148 -7.60 -9.08 -21.84
N ILE A 149 -8.23 -9.67 -20.82
CA ILE A 149 -8.05 -9.23 -19.43
C ILE A 149 -6.58 -9.41 -19.01
N ASN A 150 -5.94 -10.52 -19.38
CA ASN A 150 -4.54 -10.77 -19.10
C ASN A 150 -3.66 -9.69 -19.76
N TYR A 151 -3.89 -9.39 -21.04
CA TYR A 151 -3.19 -8.33 -21.77
C TYR A 151 -3.35 -6.96 -21.10
N LEU A 152 -4.59 -6.57 -20.74
CA LEU A 152 -4.85 -5.29 -20.08
C LEU A 152 -4.21 -5.19 -18.69
N LEU A 153 -4.20 -6.28 -17.92
CA LEU A 153 -3.56 -6.30 -16.60
C LEU A 153 -2.03 -6.25 -16.69
N GLU A 154 -1.41 -6.93 -17.63
CA GLU A 154 0.04 -6.83 -17.82
C GLU A 154 0.44 -5.42 -18.29
N ASN A 155 -0.33 -4.79 -19.19
CA ASN A 155 -0.14 -3.37 -19.50
C ASN A 155 -0.35 -2.46 -18.28
N ALA A 156 -1.34 -2.77 -17.42
CA ALA A 156 -1.57 -2.03 -16.17
C ALA A 156 -0.34 -2.09 -15.25
N ILE A 157 0.27 -3.27 -15.13
CA ILE A 157 1.46 -3.53 -14.32
C ILE A 157 2.65 -2.75 -14.86
N GLU A 158 2.86 -2.74 -16.18
CA GLU A 158 3.93 -1.99 -16.83
C GLU A 158 3.82 -0.47 -16.59
N GLN A 159 2.61 0.07 -16.63
CA GLN A 159 2.35 1.50 -16.41
C GLN A 159 2.24 1.88 -14.92
N PHE A 160 2.18 0.90 -14.03
CA PHE A 160 1.95 1.10 -12.61
C PHE A 160 2.99 2.03 -11.93
N PRO A 161 4.31 1.95 -12.23
CA PRO A 161 5.29 2.87 -11.66
C PRO A 161 5.02 4.34 -12.04
N GLU A 162 4.61 4.61 -13.28
CA GLU A 162 4.25 5.95 -13.74
C GLU A 162 2.98 6.48 -13.06
N PHE A 163 2.04 5.60 -12.77
CA PHE A 163 0.86 5.93 -11.97
C PHE A 163 1.25 6.26 -10.52
N LEU A 164 2.07 5.43 -9.87
CA LEU A 164 2.53 5.64 -8.50
C LEU A 164 3.38 6.91 -8.32
N PHE A 165 4.05 7.38 -9.37
CA PHE A 165 4.83 8.61 -9.35
C PHE A 165 4.00 9.83 -8.89
N LEU A 166 2.72 9.88 -9.26
CA LEU A 166 1.78 10.94 -8.85
C LEU A 166 1.57 11.00 -7.33
N TYR A 167 1.80 9.88 -6.64
CA TYR A 167 1.55 9.71 -5.21
C TYR A 167 2.82 9.38 -4.43
N ARG A 168 4.01 9.58 -5.00
CA ARG A 168 5.27 9.17 -4.35
C ARG A 168 5.45 9.84 -2.98
N GLU A 169 4.98 11.07 -2.79
CA GLU A 169 5.06 11.78 -1.50
C GLU A 169 3.99 11.34 -0.48
N ASN A 170 3.05 10.45 -0.86
CA ASN A 170 2.09 9.87 0.07
C ASN A 170 2.79 8.86 1.00
N SER A 171 3.14 9.32 2.20
CA SER A 171 3.85 8.50 3.17
C SER A 171 3.06 7.28 3.68
N LEU A 172 1.71 7.30 3.62
CA LEU A 172 0.90 6.13 3.97
C LEU A 172 1.01 5.03 2.92
N LEU A 173 1.09 5.41 1.64
CA LEU A 173 1.35 4.49 0.54
C LEU A 173 2.74 3.86 0.67
N LEU A 174 3.76 4.64 1.01
CA LEU A 174 5.10 4.10 1.21
C LEU A 174 5.16 3.11 2.39
N ARG A 175 4.48 3.42 3.50
CA ARG A 175 4.32 2.48 4.62
C ARG A 175 3.64 1.19 4.18
N PHE A 176 2.52 1.29 3.46
CA PHE A 176 1.79 0.15 2.95
C PHE A 176 2.70 -0.75 2.07
N LEU A 177 3.41 -0.17 1.10
CA LEU A 177 4.30 -0.93 0.21
C LEU A 177 5.43 -1.64 0.98
N MET A 178 5.95 -1.01 2.04
CA MET A 178 6.95 -1.63 2.91
C MET A 178 6.39 -2.75 3.80
N GLU A 179 5.16 -2.60 4.29
CA GLU A 179 4.50 -3.61 5.15
C GLU A 179 4.04 -4.82 4.32
N GLU A 180 3.52 -4.56 3.12
CA GLU A 180 2.94 -5.55 2.22
C GLU A 180 3.92 -5.96 1.11
N THR A 181 5.23 -6.03 1.42
CA THR A 181 6.26 -6.41 0.44
C THR A 181 5.95 -7.76 -0.22
N ASN A 182 5.45 -8.74 0.54
CA ASN A 182 5.07 -10.04 0.00
C ASN A 182 3.95 -9.94 -1.03
N LEU A 183 2.90 -9.16 -0.75
CA LEU A 183 1.81 -8.95 -1.71
C LEU A 183 2.30 -8.21 -2.96
N VAL A 184 3.15 -7.20 -2.79
CA VAL A 184 3.77 -6.48 -3.91
C VAL A 184 4.56 -7.45 -4.79
N GLU A 185 5.35 -8.35 -4.22
CA GLU A 185 6.15 -9.31 -4.98
C GLU A 185 5.32 -10.44 -5.62
N GLU A 186 4.27 -10.91 -4.95
CA GLU A 186 3.33 -11.87 -5.53
C GLU A 186 2.57 -11.26 -6.73
N ALA A 187 2.19 -9.99 -6.64
CA ALA A 187 1.44 -9.29 -7.67
C ALA A 187 2.32 -8.79 -8.81
N LEU A 188 3.54 -8.29 -8.55
CA LEU A 188 4.36 -7.61 -9.57
C LEU A 188 5.65 -8.37 -9.92
N GLY A 189 5.96 -9.45 -9.20
CA GLY A 189 7.17 -10.25 -9.40
C GLY A 189 8.24 -10.02 -8.33
N LYS A 190 9.26 -10.88 -8.34
CA LYS A 190 10.37 -10.83 -7.37
C LYS A 190 11.08 -9.48 -7.42
N ASN A 191 11.50 -8.97 -6.26
CA ASN A 191 12.19 -7.69 -6.12
C ASN A 191 11.38 -6.46 -6.55
N ALA A 192 10.07 -6.58 -6.83
CA ALA A 192 9.25 -5.50 -7.36
C ALA A 192 9.26 -4.24 -6.49
N LEU A 193 9.30 -4.37 -5.15
CA LEU A 193 9.39 -3.20 -4.27
C LEU A 193 10.66 -2.39 -4.51
N SER A 194 11.80 -3.07 -4.66
CA SER A 194 13.07 -2.40 -4.93
C SER A 194 13.09 -1.72 -6.30
N SER A 195 12.58 -2.40 -7.34
CA SER A 195 12.45 -1.85 -8.68
C SER A 195 11.52 -0.63 -8.71
N LEU A 196 10.39 -0.68 -7.98
CA LEU A 196 9.49 0.46 -7.84
C LEU A 196 10.18 1.65 -7.19
N TYR A 197 10.91 1.45 -6.10
CA TYR A 197 11.60 2.55 -5.42
C TYR A 197 12.72 3.15 -6.28
N GLN A 198 13.47 2.32 -6.98
CA GLN A 198 14.46 2.78 -7.94
C GLN A 198 13.82 3.60 -9.06
N HIS A 199 12.68 3.16 -9.61
CA HIS A 199 11.96 3.89 -10.65
C HIS A 199 11.43 5.24 -10.16
N LEU A 200 10.82 5.26 -8.97
CA LEU A 200 10.14 6.45 -8.43
C LEU A 200 11.10 7.54 -7.94
N TYR A 201 12.29 7.15 -7.48
CA TYR A 201 13.23 8.04 -6.77
C TYR A 201 14.63 8.09 -7.39
N GLY A 202 14.95 7.21 -8.34
CA GLY A 202 16.26 7.15 -8.98
C GLY A 202 17.40 7.11 -7.95
N PRO A 203 18.36 8.04 -7.99
CA PRO A 203 19.49 8.05 -7.06
C PRO A 203 19.08 8.31 -5.59
N GLU A 204 17.87 8.79 -5.33
CA GLU A 204 17.35 9.06 -3.99
C GLU A 204 16.59 7.86 -3.38
N GLU A 205 17.02 6.61 -3.64
CA GLU A 205 16.34 5.39 -3.13
C GLU A 205 16.18 5.33 -1.60
N PHE A 206 16.94 6.13 -0.85
CA PHE A 206 16.77 6.26 0.60
C PHE A 206 15.46 6.97 0.98
N LYS A 207 14.94 7.85 0.10
CA LYS A 207 13.80 8.74 0.36
C LYS A 207 12.50 7.99 0.69
N PRO A 208 12.08 6.93 -0.02
CA PRO A 208 10.86 6.21 0.34
C PRO A 208 10.92 5.61 1.76
N TYR A 209 12.07 5.05 2.13
CA TYR A 209 12.29 4.53 3.49
C TYR A 209 12.29 5.65 4.53
N PHE A 210 12.91 6.80 4.21
CA PHE A 210 12.92 7.95 5.09
C PHE A 210 11.50 8.52 5.32
N LEU A 211 10.72 8.71 4.26
CA LEU A 211 9.35 9.22 4.34
C LEU A 211 8.41 8.26 5.09
N ALA A 212 8.55 6.95 4.87
CA ALA A 212 7.84 5.95 5.67
C ALA A 212 8.25 6.02 7.15
N GLY A 213 9.55 6.17 7.43
CA GLY A 213 10.09 6.37 8.77
C GLY A 213 9.51 7.59 9.48
N GLU A 214 9.44 8.73 8.81
CA GLU A 214 8.80 9.95 9.33
C GLU A 214 7.33 9.69 9.66
N SER A 215 6.60 9.01 8.78
CA SER A 215 5.19 8.71 8.98
C SER A 215 4.94 7.76 10.16
N TYR A 216 5.80 6.74 10.35
CA TYR A 216 5.76 5.91 11.56
C TYR A 216 6.09 6.69 12.82
N PHE A 217 7.11 7.53 12.77
CA PHE A 217 7.57 8.31 13.90
C PHE A 217 6.49 9.29 14.38
N GLN A 218 5.86 10.02 13.46
CA GLN A 218 4.74 10.91 13.75
C GLN A 218 3.52 10.15 14.32
N GLY A 219 3.33 8.90 13.91
CA GLY A 219 2.31 8.01 14.45
C GLY A 219 2.68 7.35 15.79
N GLY A 220 3.87 7.61 16.35
CA GLY A 220 4.34 6.99 17.60
C GLY A 220 4.82 5.54 17.46
N PHE A 221 4.91 5.01 16.24
CA PHE A 221 5.38 3.65 15.96
C PHE A 221 6.91 3.60 15.89
N TYR A 222 7.59 3.92 16.98
CA TYR A 222 9.05 4.16 16.99
C TYR A 222 9.89 2.96 16.53
N GLN A 223 9.50 1.71 16.83
CA GLN A 223 10.22 0.53 16.31
C GLN A 223 10.12 0.40 14.79
N LYS A 224 8.94 0.67 14.22
CA LYS A 224 8.76 0.65 12.76
C LYS A 224 9.52 1.81 12.11
N ALA A 225 9.48 3.00 12.71
CA ALA A 225 10.26 4.15 12.28
C ALA A 225 11.76 3.83 12.25
N LEU A 226 12.28 3.23 13.33
CA LEU A 226 13.66 2.78 13.42
C LEU A 226 14.04 1.83 12.28
N ARG A 227 13.24 0.78 12.02
CA ARG A 227 13.51 -0.15 10.91
C ARG A 227 13.54 0.56 9.55
N ALA A 228 12.62 1.50 9.33
CA ALA A 228 12.57 2.26 8.08
C ALA A 228 13.77 3.21 7.93
N PHE A 229 14.14 3.96 8.96
CA PHE A 229 15.33 4.82 8.91
C PHE A 229 16.63 4.02 8.78
N THR A 230 16.74 2.84 9.37
CA THR A 230 17.90 1.95 9.16
C THR A 230 18.03 1.56 7.69
N LYS A 231 16.94 1.15 7.02
CA LYS A 231 16.95 0.89 5.57
C LYS A 231 17.32 2.14 4.75
N ALA A 232 16.85 3.31 5.17
CA ALA A 232 17.24 4.58 4.54
C ALA A 232 18.75 4.83 4.67
N LEU A 233 19.34 4.57 5.84
CA LEU A 233 20.77 4.74 6.08
C LEU A 233 21.62 3.70 5.31
N GLU A 234 21.13 2.47 5.14
CA GLU A 234 21.77 1.47 4.28
C GLU A 234 21.89 1.97 2.83
N LYS A 235 20.86 2.67 2.34
CA LYS A 235 20.83 3.27 1.00
C LYS A 235 21.64 4.57 0.90
N LYS A 236 21.80 5.30 2.01
CA LYS A 236 22.62 6.52 2.08
C LYS A 236 23.51 6.52 3.33
N PRO A 237 24.61 5.74 3.32
CA PRO A 237 25.48 5.61 4.47
C PRO A 237 26.10 6.95 4.88
N GLY A 238 26.22 7.18 6.19
CA GLY A 238 26.84 8.39 6.73
C GLY A 238 25.94 9.63 6.75
N ASP A 239 24.68 9.53 6.33
CA ASP A 239 23.73 10.65 6.42
C ASP A 239 23.38 10.95 7.90
N GLU A 240 23.81 12.12 8.38
CA GLU A 240 23.68 12.52 9.77
C GLU A 240 22.22 12.81 10.17
N ASN A 241 21.37 13.21 9.22
CA ASN A 241 19.94 13.42 9.48
C ASN A 241 19.22 12.08 9.67
N ILE A 242 19.50 11.09 8.82
CA ILE A 242 18.96 9.74 9.00
C ILE A 242 19.47 9.13 10.31
N GLN A 243 20.76 9.29 10.61
CA GLN A 243 21.35 8.80 11.85
C GLN A 243 20.75 9.47 13.10
N PHE A 244 20.46 10.77 13.04
CA PHE A 244 19.72 11.48 14.07
C PHE A 244 18.33 10.87 14.29
N LYS A 245 17.59 10.60 13.21
CA LYS A 245 16.25 10.00 13.27
C LYS A 245 16.25 8.59 13.86
N ILE A 246 17.28 7.81 13.58
CA ILE A 246 17.51 6.49 14.21
C ILE A 246 17.66 6.64 15.72
N TYR A 247 18.57 7.51 16.19
CA TYR A 247 18.81 7.69 17.62
C TYR A 247 17.61 8.29 18.36
N LEU A 248 16.90 9.22 17.74
CA LEU A 248 15.67 9.77 18.29
C LEU A 248 14.58 8.69 18.43
N SER A 249 14.38 7.89 17.38
CA SER A 249 13.40 6.78 17.40
C SER A 249 13.76 5.74 18.46
N GLN A 250 15.03 5.36 18.56
CA GLN A 250 15.53 4.46 19.62
C GLN A 250 15.29 5.02 21.02
N GLY A 251 15.61 6.30 21.23
CA GLY A 251 15.42 6.95 22.53
C GLY A 251 13.95 7.01 22.94
N MET A 252 13.05 7.32 22.01
CA MET A 252 11.61 7.33 22.27
C MET A 252 11.05 5.92 22.51
N ASP A 253 11.43 4.93 21.70
CA ASP A 253 11.01 3.53 21.91
C ASP A 253 11.41 3.00 23.29
N GLN A 254 12.66 3.23 23.68
CA GLN A 254 13.20 2.82 24.97
C GLN A 254 12.54 3.57 26.12
N PHE A 255 12.21 4.85 25.94
CA PHE A 255 11.47 5.64 26.92
C PHE A 255 10.08 5.04 27.18
N TYR A 256 9.30 4.77 26.12
CA TYR A 256 7.96 4.19 26.25
C TYR A 256 7.97 2.71 26.68
N SER A 257 9.10 2.02 26.49
CA SER A 257 9.32 0.64 26.98
C SER A 257 9.92 0.57 28.39
N PHE A 258 9.90 1.68 29.15
CA PHE A 258 10.43 1.77 30.52
C PHE A 258 11.91 1.37 30.68
N ALA A 259 12.74 1.67 29.67
CA ALA A 259 14.19 1.47 29.69
C ALA A 259 14.95 2.81 29.77
N PRO A 260 14.87 3.56 30.88
CA PRO A 260 15.32 4.96 30.97
C PRO A 260 16.83 5.13 30.75
N GLN A 261 17.66 4.21 31.24
CA GLN A 261 19.10 4.28 31.03
C GLN A 261 19.47 4.18 29.54
N ALA A 262 18.82 3.26 28.82
CA ALA A 262 19.02 3.08 27.39
C ALA A 262 18.50 4.30 26.63
N ALA A 263 17.29 4.78 26.99
CA ALA A 263 16.69 5.95 26.39
C ALA A 263 17.61 7.18 26.46
N LEU A 264 18.11 7.51 27.66
CA LEU A 264 19.04 8.64 27.84
C LEU A 264 20.32 8.47 27.04
N LYS A 265 20.87 7.25 26.93
CA LYS A 265 22.06 6.98 26.10
C LYS A 265 21.79 7.22 24.62
N SER A 266 20.62 6.81 24.12
CA SER A 266 20.22 7.03 22.73
C SER A 266 19.95 8.51 22.46
N LEU A 267 19.30 9.21 23.38
CA LEU A 267 19.05 10.66 23.30
C LEU A 267 20.35 11.48 23.37
N GLU A 268 21.35 11.03 24.14
CA GLU A 268 22.67 11.66 24.13
C GLU A 268 23.33 11.59 22.74
N LYS A 269 23.31 10.41 22.12
CA LYS A 269 23.80 10.24 20.74
C LYS A 269 23.01 11.10 19.75
N CYS A 270 21.69 11.18 19.92
CA CYS A 270 20.81 12.05 19.14
C CYS A 270 21.25 13.52 19.23
N LEU A 271 21.48 14.05 20.44
CA LEU A 271 21.90 15.44 20.63
C LEU A 271 23.30 15.74 20.10
N SER A 272 24.20 14.75 20.06
CA SER A 272 25.53 14.93 19.46
C SER A 272 25.49 15.28 17.96
N LEU A 273 24.37 14.99 17.29
CA LEU A 273 24.14 15.30 15.87
C LEU A 273 23.29 16.55 15.66
N ALA A 274 22.72 17.14 16.72
CA ALA A 274 21.73 18.22 16.58
C ALA A 274 22.30 19.48 15.92
N GLY A 275 23.59 19.78 16.11
CA GLY A 275 24.25 20.91 15.46
C GLY A 275 24.55 20.72 13.97
N LYS A 276 24.29 19.52 13.43
CA LYS A 276 24.57 19.15 12.04
C LYS A 276 23.31 18.98 11.19
N ILE A 277 22.14 19.12 11.80
CA ILE A 277 20.84 18.92 11.16
C ILE A 277 19.92 20.11 11.41
N SER A 278 18.82 20.19 10.65
CA SER A 278 17.74 21.14 10.96
C SER A 278 16.97 20.67 12.20
N PHE A 279 17.42 21.11 13.38
CA PHE A 279 16.82 20.73 14.66
C PHE A 279 15.53 21.52 14.92
N SER A 280 14.39 20.81 14.98
CA SER A 280 13.07 21.43 15.18
C SER A 280 12.68 21.58 16.65
N GLU A 281 11.81 22.56 16.93
CA GLU A 281 11.19 22.74 18.24
C GLU A 281 10.38 21.52 18.68
N ASN A 282 9.80 20.76 17.75
CA ASN A 282 9.11 19.53 18.08
C ASN A 282 10.07 18.48 18.68
N TYR A 283 11.23 18.27 18.06
CA TYR A 283 12.24 17.35 18.62
C TYR A 283 12.72 17.80 19.99
N ARG A 284 12.92 19.11 20.18
CA ARG A 284 13.24 19.68 21.50
C ARG A 284 12.21 19.27 22.54
N ASN A 285 10.93 19.52 22.25
CA ASN A 285 9.86 19.25 23.19
C ASN A 285 9.72 17.76 23.51
N MET A 286 9.87 16.88 22.51
CA MET A 286 9.88 15.43 22.73
C MET A 286 11.01 15.00 23.67
N ILE A 287 12.25 15.42 23.40
CA ILE A 287 13.42 15.06 24.21
C ILE A 287 13.29 15.63 25.62
N LYS A 288 12.89 16.91 25.73
CA LYS A 288 12.65 17.58 27.02
C LYS A 288 11.62 16.84 27.86
N LYS A 289 10.48 16.48 27.26
CA LYS A 289 9.41 15.74 27.95
C LYS A 289 9.89 14.38 28.42
N ALA A 290 10.63 13.63 27.60
CA ALA A 290 11.18 12.34 28.00
C ALA A 290 12.15 12.48 29.19
N CYS A 291 13.09 13.44 29.13
CA CYS A 291 14.04 13.69 30.23
C CYS A 291 13.34 14.10 31.53
N LEU A 292 12.36 15.02 31.47
CA LEU A 292 11.60 15.45 32.64
C LEU A 292 10.82 14.27 33.24
N LYS A 293 10.15 13.48 32.39
CA LYS A 293 9.36 12.35 32.87
C LYS A 293 10.21 11.26 33.50
N ILE A 294 11.41 11.01 32.98
CA ILE A 294 12.37 10.09 33.62
C ILE A 294 12.78 10.60 35.02
N GLN A 295 12.97 11.90 35.20
CA GLN A 295 13.30 12.47 36.53
C GLN A 295 12.16 12.36 37.52
N GLU A 296 10.91 12.55 37.07
CA GLU A 296 9.71 12.41 37.90
C GLU A 296 9.51 10.98 38.39
N GLU A 297 9.60 10.01 37.48
CA GLU A 297 9.29 8.59 37.76
C GLU A 297 10.43 7.86 38.49
N PHE A 298 11.67 8.28 38.29
CA PHE A 298 12.86 7.67 38.92
C PHE A 298 13.62 8.70 39.78
N PRO A 299 13.02 9.20 40.88
CA PRO A 299 13.61 10.28 41.65
C PRO A 299 14.74 9.74 42.53
N GLY A 300 15.99 10.10 42.21
CA GLY A 300 17.20 9.74 42.98
C GLY A 300 17.33 10.45 44.34
N ARG A 301 16.37 10.24 45.25
CA ARG A 301 16.19 11.03 46.49
C ARG A 301 17.24 10.75 47.57
N ARG A 302 17.99 9.64 47.47
CA ARG A 302 19.00 9.24 48.48
C ARG A 302 20.41 9.17 47.86
N LYS A 303 21.44 9.36 48.69
CA LYS A 303 22.85 9.43 48.25
C LYS A 303 23.36 8.14 47.58
N ASN A 304 22.76 6.98 47.92
CA ASN A 304 23.09 5.64 47.40
C ASN A 304 22.04 5.11 46.39
N ASP A 305 21.18 5.99 45.87
CA ASP A 305 20.12 5.60 44.96
C ASP A 305 20.67 5.37 43.55
N GLN A 306 20.42 4.18 43.00
CA GLN A 306 20.82 3.82 41.63
C GLN A 306 20.19 4.75 40.58
N HIS A 307 19.09 5.43 40.92
CA HIS A 307 18.43 6.39 40.05
C HIS A 307 19.07 7.78 40.04
N ARG A 308 20.01 8.09 40.95
CA ARG A 308 20.70 9.38 40.99
C ARG A 308 21.48 9.67 39.69
N ASP A 309 22.11 8.65 39.12
CA ASP A 309 22.83 8.75 37.85
C ASP A 309 21.89 9.01 36.66
N LEU A 310 20.67 8.48 36.71
CA LEU A 310 19.65 8.74 35.68
C LEU A 310 19.20 10.20 35.72
N VAL A 311 18.90 10.72 36.92
CA VAL A 311 18.51 12.11 37.10
C VAL A 311 19.61 13.05 36.63
N LYS A 312 20.87 12.79 37.02
CA LYS A 312 22.02 13.60 36.59
C LYS A 312 22.16 13.61 35.06
N LYS A 313 22.11 12.44 34.42
CA LYS A 313 22.17 12.34 32.95
C LYS A 313 21.02 13.08 32.28
N ALA A 314 19.80 12.96 32.79
CA ALA A 314 18.65 13.67 32.24
C ALA A 314 18.81 15.20 32.37
N GLN A 315 19.34 15.69 33.49
CA GLN A 315 19.66 17.11 33.69
C GLN A 315 20.75 17.60 32.73
N ASP A 316 21.82 16.82 32.56
CA ASP A 316 22.90 17.14 31.63
C ASP A 316 22.37 17.22 30.18
N LEU A 317 21.46 16.32 29.77
CA LEU A 317 20.82 16.37 28.47
C LEU A 317 19.91 17.58 28.30
N LEU A 318 19.13 17.96 29.32
CA LEU A 318 18.31 19.17 29.28
C LEU A 318 19.18 20.42 29.11
N HIS A 319 20.30 20.51 29.84
CA HIS A 319 21.23 21.62 29.71
C HIS A 319 21.90 21.68 28.33
N LYS A 320 22.27 20.52 27.75
CA LYS A 320 22.75 20.44 26.37
C LYS A 320 21.68 20.88 25.38
N LEU A 321 20.43 20.45 25.62
CA LEU A 321 19.30 20.75 24.76
C LEU A 321 19.06 22.27 24.68
N ASP A 322 19.02 22.97 25.82
CA ASP A 322 18.79 24.42 25.90
C ASP A 322 19.83 25.25 25.13
N LYS A 323 21.04 24.71 24.91
CA LYS A 323 22.11 25.37 24.14
C LYS A 323 22.02 25.19 22.63
N ILE A 324 21.20 24.25 22.15
CA ILE A 324 21.04 24.03 20.71
C ILE A 324 20.22 25.19 20.14
N PRO A 325 20.70 25.94 19.14
CA PRO A 325 19.91 26.99 18.52
C PRO A 325 18.77 26.38 17.71
N ILE A 326 17.64 27.08 17.63
CA ILE A 326 16.52 26.70 16.79
C ILE A 326 16.50 27.69 15.64
N PRO A 327 16.59 27.24 14.38
CA PRO A 327 16.45 28.15 13.26
C PRO A 327 15.09 28.85 13.35
N PRO A 328 15.02 30.17 13.07
CA PRO A 328 13.76 30.89 13.06
C PRO A 328 12.81 30.23 12.04
N PRO A 329 11.49 30.29 12.27
CA PRO A 329 10.53 29.79 11.29
C PRO A 329 10.80 30.48 9.95
N LEU A 330 10.90 29.69 8.88
CA LEU A 330 11.00 30.23 7.52
C LEU A 330 9.83 31.19 7.29
N PRO A 331 10.05 32.39 6.72
CA PRO A 331 8.96 33.30 6.39
C PRO A 331 7.98 32.61 5.44
N LEU A 332 6.68 32.79 5.74
CA LEU A 332 5.54 32.22 4.99
C LEU A 332 5.55 32.59 3.51
#